data_AF-A0A357LD33-F1
#
_entry.id   AF-A0A357LD33-F1
#
_cell.length_a   1.000
_cell.length_b   1.000
_cell.length_c   1.000
_cell.angle_alpha   90.00
_cell.angle_beta   90.00
_cell.angle_gamma   90.00
#
_symmetry.space_group_name_H-M   'P 1'
#
loop_
_entity.id
_entity.type
_entity.pdbx_description
1 polymer ?
#
loop_
_entity_poly.entity_id
_entity_poly.type
_entity_poly.pdbx_seq_one_letter_code
_entity_poly.pdbx_strand_id
1 'polypeptide(L)' 'KSAAAAFSWRLRAVLGALLSVVRLLKATMTFRGGIDYIAWKVKRHAGVDVGVRPWERRHPFLAAPVVALRYYRLRAAARR' A
#
# COMPACT_ATOMS: atom_id res chain seq x y z
N LYS A 1 17.29 28.06 7.12
CA LYS A 1 17.22 26.82 6.32
C LYS A 1 16.17 27.02 5.24
N SER A 2 16.56 27.14 3.96
CA SER A 2 15.65 27.49 2.86
C SER A 2 14.48 26.51 2.79
N ALA A 3 13.24 26.99 2.69
CA ALA A 3 12.03 26.15 2.65
C ALA A 3 12.10 25.03 1.59
N ALA A 4 12.81 25.28 0.48
CA ALA A 4 13.10 24.30 -0.57
C ALA A 4 13.91 23.09 -0.07
N ALA A 5 14.86 23.29 0.86
CA ALA A 5 15.66 22.21 1.45
C ALA A 5 14.83 21.33 2.41
N ALA A 6 13.91 21.93 3.16
CA ALA A 6 13.00 21.18 4.03
C ALA A 6 11.98 20.35 3.23
N PHE A 7 11.46 20.92 2.13
CA PHE A 7 10.56 20.22 1.23
C PHE A 7 11.22 19.05 0.52
N SER A 8 12.43 19.25 -0.01
CA SER A 8 13.17 18.18 -0.70
C SER A 8 13.59 17.04 0.24
N TRP A 9 13.85 17.33 1.53
CA TRP A 9 14.01 16.27 2.53
C TRP A 9 12.69 15.52 2.76
N ARG A 10 11.57 16.21 3.01
CA ARG A 10 10.27 15.55 3.19
C ARG A 10 9.91 14.65 1.99
N LEU A 11 10.17 15.11 0.77
CA LEU A 11 9.94 14.32 -0.43
C LEU A 11 10.80 13.06 -0.47
N ARG A 12 12.10 13.16 -0.14
CA ARG A 12 12.99 11.98 -0.04
C ARG A 12 12.54 10.99 1.03
N ALA A 13 12.04 11.47 2.17
CA ALA A 13 11.52 10.61 3.23
C ALA A 13 10.28 9.83 2.77
N VAL A 14 9.34 10.50 2.08
CA VAL A 14 8.14 9.86 1.51
C VAL A 14 8.54 8.88 0.41
N LEU A 15 9.45 9.25 -0.49
CA LEU A 15 9.94 8.38 -1.56
C LEU A 15 10.65 7.15 -0.99
N GLY A 16 11.46 7.28 0.07
CA GLY A 16 12.12 6.16 0.73
C GLY A 16 11.12 5.19 1.39
N ALA A 17 10.06 5.72 1.98
CA ALA A 17 8.97 4.90 2.51
C ALA A 17 8.24 4.15 1.39
N LEU A 18 7.93 4.82 0.28
CA LEU A 18 7.30 4.21 -0.89
C LEU A 18 8.19 3.11 -1.50
N LEU A 19 9.48 3.38 -1.68
CA LEU A 19 10.46 2.40 -2.18
C LEU A 19 10.54 1.15 -1.29
N SER A 20 10.45 1.32 0.03
CA SER A 20 10.43 0.20 0.98
C SER A 20 9.17 -0.67 0.82
N VAL A 21 8.01 -0.03 0.61
CA VAL A 21 6.75 -0.74 0.32
C VAL A 21 6.84 -1.46 -1.02
N VAL A 22 7.32 -0.80 -2.08
CA VAL A 22 7.51 -1.39 -3.41
C VAL A 22 8.48 -2.56 -3.36
N ARG A 23 9.55 -2.48 -2.56
CA ARG A 23 10.50 -3.58 -2.35
C ARG A 23 9.83 -4.80 -1.71
N LEU A 24 9.01 -4.60 -0.67
CA LEU A 24 8.20 -5.68 -0.10
C LEU A 24 7.23 -6.24 -1.14
N LEU A 25 6.58 -5.34 -1.89
CA LEU A 25 5.61 -5.71 -2.91
C LEU A 25 6.26 -6.58 -3.97
N LYS A 26 7.43 -6.18 -4.47
CA LYS A 26 8.23 -6.95 -5.43
C LYS A 26 8.57 -8.34 -4.88
N ALA A 27 8.96 -8.43 -3.61
CA ALA A 27 9.20 -9.73 -2.96
C ALA A 27 7.92 -10.60 -2.90
N THR A 28 6.76 -9.98 -2.66
CA THR A 28 5.47 -10.68 -2.70
C THR A 28 5.02 -11.08 -4.12
N MET A 29 5.59 -10.49 -5.18
CA MET A 29 5.35 -10.95 -6.57
C MET A 29 6.07 -12.26 -6.86
N THR A 30 7.24 -12.47 -6.25
CA THR A 30 8.00 -13.72 -6.39
C THR A 30 7.29 -14.89 -5.68
N PHE A 31 6.49 -14.60 -4.65
CA PHE A 31 5.73 -15.60 -3.90
C PHE A 31 4.31 -15.74 -4.48
N ARG A 32 3.94 -16.93 -5.00
CA ARG A 32 2.56 -17.20 -5.43
C ARG A 32 1.61 -16.99 -4.23
N GLY A 33 0.74 -15.97 -4.30
CA GLY A 33 -0.21 -15.63 -3.23
C GLY A 33 0.19 -14.47 -2.32
N GLY A 34 1.26 -13.73 -2.62
CA GLY A 34 1.71 -12.61 -1.79
C GLY A 34 0.69 -11.47 -1.62
N ILE A 35 -0.18 -11.23 -2.61
CA ILE A 35 -1.31 -10.29 -2.47
C ILE A 35 -2.36 -10.79 -1.48
N ASP A 36 -2.67 -12.08 -1.52
CA ASP A 36 -3.63 -12.67 -0.58
C ASP A 36 -3.11 -12.55 0.86
N TYR A 37 -1.79 -12.67 1.06
CA TYR A 37 -1.15 -12.40 2.35
C TYR A 37 -1.27 -10.93 2.79
N ILE A 38 -1.05 -9.97 1.89
CA ILE A 38 -1.22 -8.54 2.20
C ILE A 38 -2.68 -8.26 2.55
N ALA A 39 -3.63 -8.78 1.78
CA ALA A 39 -5.05 -8.61 2.03
C ALA A 39 -5.48 -9.22 3.37
N TRP A 40 -4.96 -10.41 3.70
CA TRP A 40 -5.12 -11.01 5.01
C TRP A 40 -4.54 -10.14 6.12
N LYS A 41 -3.34 -9.57 5.93
CA LYS A 41 -2.68 -8.72 6.94
C LYS A 41 -3.46 -7.42 7.17
N VAL A 42 -3.99 -6.81 6.11
CA VAL A 42 -4.87 -5.63 6.20
C VAL A 42 -6.16 -5.97 6.93
N LYS A 43 -6.82 -7.08 6.57
CA LYS A 43 -8.03 -7.55 7.27
C LYS A 43 -7.77 -7.78 8.75
N ARG A 44 -6.62 -8.37 9.10
CA ARG A 44 -6.25 -8.68 10.49
C ARG A 44 -5.98 -7.44 11.35
N HIS A 45 -5.34 -6.41 10.81
CA HIS A 45 -4.97 -5.22 11.59
C HIS A 45 -5.99 -4.08 11.53
N ALA A 46 -6.74 -3.98 10.43
CA ALA A 46 -7.70 -2.91 10.23
C ALA A 46 -9.16 -3.34 10.38
N GLY A 47 -9.44 -4.64 10.45
CA GLY A 47 -10.82 -5.18 10.47
C GLY A 47 -11.57 -5.00 9.15
N VAL A 48 -10.95 -4.40 8.14
CA VAL A 48 -11.57 -4.12 6.84
C VAL A 48 -11.24 -5.25 5.88
N ASP A 49 -12.25 -5.98 5.42
CA ASP A 49 -12.08 -6.91 4.31
C ASP A 49 -12.02 -6.12 3.00
N VAL A 50 -10.82 -6.06 2.43
CA VAL A 50 -10.63 -5.34 1.19
C VAL A 50 -11.12 -6.17 0.00
N GLY A 51 -11.17 -7.51 0.07
CA GLY A 51 -11.57 -8.39 -1.04
C GLY A 51 -10.61 -8.34 -2.23
N VAL A 52 -9.86 -9.41 -2.49
CA VAL A 52 -8.88 -9.45 -3.59
C VAL A 52 -9.55 -9.90 -4.88
N ARG A 53 -9.47 -9.07 -5.92
CA ARG A 53 -9.99 -9.39 -7.27
C ARG A 53 -8.98 -10.24 -8.05
N PRO A 54 -9.44 -11.09 -8.99
CA PRO A 54 -8.56 -11.93 -9.81
C PRO A 54 -7.51 -11.13 -10.62
N TRP A 55 -7.87 -9.92 -11.07
CA TRP A 55 -6.94 -9.03 -11.77
C TRP A 55 -5.89 -8.43 -10.81
N GLU A 56 -6.24 -8.21 -9.53
CA GLU A 56 -5.31 -7.73 -8.52
C GLU A 56 -4.21 -8.78 -8.32
N ARG A 57 -4.57 -10.09 -8.30
CA ARG A 57 -3.61 -11.21 -8.29
C ARG A 57 -2.67 -11.26 -9.50
N ARG A 58 -3.13 -10.84 -10.69
CA ARG A 58 -2.30 -10.79 -11.92
C ARG A 58 -1.38 -9.57 -11.97
N HIS A 59 -1.80 -8.43 -11.41
CA HIS A 59 -1.04 -7.19 -11.44
C HIS A 59 -0.84 -6.58 -10.04
N PRO A 60 0.04 -7.17 -9.20
CA PRO A 60 0.35 -6.70 -7.86
C PRO A 60 0.73 -5.22 -7.78
N PHE A 61 1.51 -4.75 -8.76
CA PHE A 61 2.02 -3.38 -8.80
C PHE A 61 0.91 -2.33 -8.87
N LEU A 62 -0.15 -2.61 -9.63
CA LEU A 62 -1.32 -1.75 -9.75
C LEU A 62 -2.31 -1.95 -8.60
N ALA A 63 -2.40 -3.18 -8.09
CA ALA A 63 -3.29 -3.52 -6.99
C ALA A 63 -2.92 -2.78 -5.69
N ALA A 64 -1.63 -2.63 -5.39
CA ALA A 64 -1.17 -2.04 -4.13
C ALA A 64 -1.65 -0.59 -3.87
N PRO A 65 -1.45 0.39 -4.78
CA PRO A 65 -1.96 1.75 -4.57
C PRO A 65 -3.50 1.79 -4.57
N VAL A 66 -4.15 0.95 -5.39
CA VAL A 66 -5.62 0.85 -5.44
C VAL A 66 -6.21 0.33 -4.13
N VAL A 67 -5.61 -0.71 -3.57
CA VAL A 67 -5.97 -1.30 -2.27
C VAL A 67 -5.69 -0.31 -1.14
N ALA A 68 -4.56 0.38 -1.16
CA ALA A 68 -4.22 1.40 -0.17
C ALA A 68 -5.24 2.55 -0.19
N LEU A 69 -5.59 3.07 -1.37
CA LEU A 69 -6.62 4.10 -1.52
C LEU A 69 -8.00 3.61 -1.06
N ARG A 70 -8.38 2.37 -1.41
CA ARG A 70 -9.64 1.76 -0.97
C ARG A 70 -9.70 1.67 0.56
N TYR A 71 -8.61 1.22 1.19
CA TYR A 71 -8.48 1.20 2.65
C TYR A 71 -8.59 2.60 3.26
N TYR A 72 -7.85 3.59 2.75
CA TYR A 72 -7.93 4.97 3.28
C TYR A 72 -9.33 5.57 3.13
N ARG A 73 -10.03 5.29 2.04
CA ARG A 73 -11.43 5.70 1.84
C ARG A 73 -12.38 5.03 2.85
N LEU A 74 -12.27 3.73 3.04
CA LEU A 74 -13.08 3.00 4.03
C LEU A 74 -12.80 3.50 5.46
N ARG A 75 -11.54 3.78 5.79
CA ARG A 75 -11.14 4.33 7.09
C ARG A 75 -11.54 5.79 7.31
N ALA A 76 -11.75 6.56 6.23
CA ALA A 76 -12.30 7.91 6.31
C ALA A 76 -13.82 7.88 6.48
N ALA A 77 -14.51 6.92 5.84
CA ALA A 77 -15.94 6.71 5.99
C ALA A 77 -16.31 6.20 7.39
N ALA A 78 -15.53 5.28 7.96
CA ALA A 78 -15.73 4.76 9.33
C ALA A 78 -15.39 5.78 10.44
N ARG A 79 -14.89 6.97 10.10
CA ARG A 79 -14.52 8.03 11.05
C ARG A 79 -15.55 9.17 11.11
N ARG A 80 -16.64 9.07 10.33
CA ARG A 80 -17.84 9.88 10.48
C ARG A 80 -18.86 9.09 11.27
#